data_AF-A0A522UB70-F1
#
_entry.id   AF-A0A522UB70-F1
#
_cell.length_a   1.000
_cell.length_b   1.000
_cell.length_c   1.000
_cell.angle_alpha   90.00
_cell.angle_beta   90.00
_cell.angle_gamma   90.00
#
_symmetry.space_group_name_H-M   'P 1'
#
loop_
_entity.id
_entity.type
_entity.pdbx_description
1 polymer ?
#
loop_
_entity_poly.entity_id
_entity_poly.type
_entity_poly.pdbx_seq_one_letter_code
_entity_poly.pdbx_strand_id
1 'polypeptide(L)'
;MTIQKGDFIRVSYTGKNDDRVFDTTDEEVAKSSGIYNEKGKYGGDVIIVGAGHTVAGLDEDFIGKDVGYTGSVTIPPEKAFGVRNPELIQTIPITKFEQKPQVGMPVQVDGRQGVVIRAIGRMVQVDFNRFLAGQTVT
;
A
#
# COMPACT_ATOMS: atom_id res chain seq x y z
N MET A 1 10.91 25.94 -11.17
CA MET A 1 11.43 25.06 -12.24
C MET A 1 10.48 23.90 -12.26
N THR A 2 9.75 23.74 -13.36
CA THR A 2 8.66 22.79 -13.46
C THR A 2 9.22 21.41 -13.76
N ILE A 3 8.77 20.41 -13.01
CA ILE A 3 9.16 19.02 -13.14
C ILE A 3 8.51 18.41 -14.39
N GLN A 4 9.32 17.75 -15.22
CA GLN A 4 8.89 17.08 -16.44
C GLN A 4 9.17 15.58 -16.38
N LYS A 5 8.46 14.84 -17.24
CA LYS A 5 8.70 13.41 -17.40
C LYS A 5 10.14 13.17 -17.88
N GLY A 6 10.85 12.26 -17.21
CA GLY A 6 12.25 11.95 -17.46
C GLY A 6 13.23 12.71 -16.57
N ASP A 7 12.76 13.67 -15.77
CA ASP A 7 13.61 14.38 -14.82
C ASP A 7 13.98 13.48 -13.64
N PHE A 8 15.21 13.66 -13.15
CA PHE A 8 15.69 13.06 -11.92
C PHE A 8 15.37 13.98 -10.76
N ILE A 9 14.51 13.53 -9.86
CA ILE A 9 14.15 14.28 -8.66
C ILE A 9 14.50 13.47 -7.42
N ARG A 10 14.88 14.17 -6.35
CA ARG A 10 14.92 13.60 -5.01
C ARG A 10 13.60 13.91 -4.33
N VAL A 11 12.86 12.89 -3.93
CA VAL A 11 11.57 13.02 -3.29
C VAL A 11 11.62 12.51 -1.86
N SER A 12 11.01 13.27 -0.95
CA SER A 12 10.66 12.80 0.38
C SER A 12 9.15 12.63 0.43
N TYR A 13 8.66 11.46 0.86
CA TYR A 13 7.24 11.17 0.93
C TYR A 13 6.90 10.35 2.17
N THR A 14 5.63 10.36 2.54
CA THR A 14 5.05 9.51 3.57
C THR A 14 3.71 9.01 3.07
N GLY A 15 3.64 7.70 2.78
CA GLY A 15 2.42 7.03 2.35
C GLY A 15 1.56 6.66 3.55
N LYS A 16 0.32 7.14 3.54
CA LYS A 16 -0.71 6.87 4.54
C LYS A 16 -1.91 6.21 3.92
N ASN A 17 -2.53 5.36 4.71
CA ASN A 17 -3.81 4.75 4.41
C ASN A 17 -4.72 4.99 5.59
N ASP A 18 -5.74 5.82 5.39
CA ASP A 18 -6.48 6.51 6.46
C ASP A 18 -5.49 7.16 7.45
N ASP A 19 -5.45 6.68 8.70
CA ASP A 19 -4.55 7.19 9.75
C ASP A 19 -3.25 6.40 9.90
N ARG A 20 -3.06 5.32 9.13
CA ARG A 20 -1.92 4.42 9.27
C ARG A 20 -0.84 4.74 8.24
N VAL A 21 0.34 5.11 8.72
CA VAL A 21 1.55 5.18 7.88
C VAL A 21 1.99 3.76 7.51
N PHE A 22 2.18 3.51 6.21
CA PHE A 22 2.66 2.22 5.72
C PHE A 22 4.02 2.31 5.05
N ASP A 23 4.40 3.48 4.54
CA ASP A 23 5.70 3.72 3.90
C ASP A 23 6.16 5.16 4.14
N THR A 24 7.45 5.39 4.31
CA THR A 24 8.00 6.73 4.49
C THR A 24 9.50 6.77 4.22
N THR A 25 9.95 7.85 3.62
CA THR A 25 11.38 8.15 3.45
C THR A 25 11.98 8.89 4.65
N ASP A 26 11.16 9.26 5.64
CA ASP A 26 11.58 9.96 6.85
C ASP A 26 11.82 8.98 8.01
N GLU A 27 13.02 9.00 8.57
CA GLU A 27 13.44 8.06 9.60
C GLU A 27 12.68 8.25 10.92
N GLU A 28 12.38 9.49 11.30
CA GLU A 28 11.69 9.82 12.55
C GLU A 28 10.23 9.38 12.47
N VAL A 29 9.60 9.61 11.31
CA VAL A 29 8.23 9.13 11.03
C VAL A 29 8.20 7.60 11.03
N ALA A 30 9.21 6.94 10.45
CA ALA A 30 9.28 5.49 10.42
C ALA A 30 9.39 4.89 11.83
N LYS A 31 10.21 5.48 12.70
CA LYS A 31 10.37 5.03 14.10
C LYS A 31 9.11 5.27 14.92
N SER A 32 8.52 6.47 14.84
CA SER A 32 7.30 6.80 15.58
C SER A 32 6.09 5.97 15.14
N SER A 33 6.03 5.59 13.85
CA SER A 33 4.96 4.76 13.29
C SER A 33 5.21 3.26 13.40
N GLY A 34 6.36 2.83 13.95
CA GLY A 34 6.70 1.42 14.13
C GLY A 34 6.98 0.65 12.84
N ILE A 35 7.30 1.35 11.75
CA ILE A 35 7.64 0.76 10.43
C ILE A 35 9.12 0.91 10.07
N TYR A 36 9.95 1.34 11.03
CA TYR A 36 11.38 1.51 10.84
C TYR A 36 12.06 0.20 10.43
N ASN A 37 12.88 0.29 9.40
CA ASN A 37 13.67 -0.81 8.87
C ASN A 37 15.14 -0.40 8.86
N GLU A 38 15.99 -1.13 9.59
CA GLU A 38 17.44 -0.85 9.65
C GLU A 38 18.16 -0.93 8.29
N LYS A 39 17.58 -1.65 7.33
CA LYS A 39 18.09 -1.74 5.95
C LYS A 39 17.48 -0.68 5.01
N GLY A 40 16.50 0.08 5.50
CA GLY A 40 15.85 1.15 4.74
C GLY A 40 16.80 2.32 4.50
N LYS A 41 16.73 2.92 3.32
CA LYS A 41 17.45 4.16 3.02
C LYS A 41 16.52 5.32 3.29
N TYR A 42 16.75 6.01 4.40
CA TYR A 42 16.01 7.22 4.76
C TYR A 42 16.72 8.47 4.25
N GLY A 43 15.98 9.58 4.15
CA GLY A 43 16.48 10.86 3.65
C GLY A 43 16.07 11.19 2.20
N GLY A 44 15.09 10.49 1.65
CA GLY A 44 14.52 10.76 0.34
C GLY A 44 15.17 9.96 -0.78
N ASP A 45 14.33 9.52 -1.72
CA ASP A 45 14.70 8.65 -2.82
C ASP A 45 14.90 9.44 -4.10
N VAL A 46 15.87 9.01 -4.91
CA VAL A 46 16.08 9.55 -6.26
C VAL A 46 15.29 8.70 -7.23
N ILE A 47 14.32 9.34 -7.89
CA ILE A 47 13.45 8.69 -8.88
C ILE A 47 13.50 9.44 -10.21
N ILE A 48 13.11 8.72 -11.26
CA ILE A 48 12.86 9.29 -12.59
C ILE A 48 11.37 9.48 -12.75
N VAL A 49 10.94 10.71 -12.99
CA VAL A 49 9.52 11.05 -13.12
C VAL A 49 8.92 10.39 -14.36
N GLY A 50 7.81 9.69 -14.21
CA GLY A 50 7.12 8.96 -15.27
C GLY A 50 7.74 7.63 -15.67
N ALA A 51 8.70 7.12 -14.88
CA ALA A 51 9.34 5.82 -15.10
C ALA A 51 8.72 4.68 -14.25
N GLY A 52 7.70 4.96 -13.43
CA GLY A 52 7.01 3.95 -12.64
C GLY A 52 7.81 3.43 -11.45
N HIS A 53 8.70 4.25 -10.88
CA HIS A 53 9.39 3.94 -9.63
C HIS A 53 8.47 4.03 -8.41
N THR A 54 7.41 4.82 -8.51
CA THR A 54 6.37 5.00 -7.49
C THR A 54 5.01 4.53 -8.01
N VAL A 55 3.98 4.58 -7.17
CA VAL A 55 2.60 4.34 -7.62
C VAL A 55 2.20 5.35 -8.69
N ALA A 56 1.43 4.92 -9.69
CA ALA A 56 1.11 5.71 -10.87
C ALA A 56 0.53 7.09 -10.53
N GLY A 57 -0.34 7.17 -9.51
CA GLY A 57 -0.92 8.45 -9.09
C GLY A 57 0.09 9.42 -8.51
N LEU A 58 1.15 8.94 -7.85
CA LEU A 58 2.21 9.78 -7.31
C LEU A 58 3.18 10.21 -8.41
N ASP A 59 3.49 9.29 -9.33
CA ASP A 59 4.37 9.56 -10.48
C ASP A 59 3.77 10.62 -11.42
N GLU A 60 2.47 10.54 -11.67
CA GLU A 60 1.71 11.55 -12.43
C GLU A 60 1.61 12.89 -11.70
N ASP A 61 1.48 12.88 -10.38
CA ASP A 61 1.33 14.07 -9.55
C ASP A 61 2.57 14.96 -9.55
N PHE A 62 3.77 14.41 -9.75
CA PHE A 62 4.99 15.22 -9.88
C PHE A 62 5.02 16.07 -11.15
N ILE A 63 4.37 15.63 -12.23
CA ILE A 63 4.45 16.29 -13.52
C ILE A 63 3.73 17.65 -13.45
N GLY A 64 4.45 18.73 -13.78
CA GLY A 64 3.88 20.07 -13.75
C GLY A 64 4.00 20.79 -12.40
N LYS A 65 4.52 20.13 -11.35
CA LYS A 65 4.83 20.78 -10.08
C LYS A 65 6.19 21.47 -10.12
N ASP A 66 6.37 22.47 -9.27
CA ASP A 66 7.66 23.13 -9.10
C ASP A 66 8.54 22.39 -8.09
N VAL A 67 9.85 22.39 -8.36
CA VAL A 67 10.86 21.91 -7.40
C VAL A 67 10.71 22.64 -6.06
N GLY A 68 10.66 21.87 -4.97
CA GLY A 68 10.45 22.38 -3.62
C GLY A 68 8.98 22.40 -3.18
N TYR A 69 8.05 22.00 -4.05
CA TYR A 69 6.65 21.81 -3.68
C TYR A 69 6.50 20.79 -2.54
N THR A 70 5.65 21.14 -1.58
CA THR A 70 5.18 20.25 -0.52
C THR A 70 3.66 20.25 -0.49
N GLY A 71 3.07 19.09 -0.24
CA GLY A 71 1.63 18.93 -0.22
C GLY A 71 1.23 17.47 0.02
N SER A 72 -0.07 17.23 -0.07
CA SER A 72 -0.67 15.88 0.01
C SER A 72 -1.46 15.60 -1.27
N VAL A 73 -1.48 14.34 -1.70
CA VAL A 73 -2.23 13.90 -2.86
C VAL A 73 -2.98 12.63 -2.51
N THR A 74 -4.29 12.63 -2.70
CA THR A 74 -5.11 11.43 -2.47
C THR A 74 -5.16 10.62 -3.76
N ILE A 75 -4.65 9.39 -3.69
CA ILE A 75 -4.51 8.49 -4.83
C ILE A 75 -5.54 7.36 -4.71
N PRO A 76 -6.46 7.21 -5.68
CA PRO A 76 -7.45 6.15 -5.66
C PRO A 76 -6.82 4.78 -5.93
N PRO A 77 -7.48 3.66 -5.58
CA PRO A 77 -6.91 2.32 -5.67
C PRO A 77 -6.39 1.96 -7.07
N GLU A 78 -7.06 2.43 -8.12
CA GLU A 78 -6.71 2.20 -9.53
C GLU A 78 -5.32 2.72 -9.87
N LYS A 79 -4.88 3.80 -9.20
CA LYS A 79 -3.60 4.48 -9.40
C LYS A 79 -2.59 4.23 -8.28
N ALA A 80 -2.99 3.51 -7.22
CA ALA A 80 -2.17 3.13 -6.08
C ALA A 80 -1.70 1.67 -6.19
N PHE A 81 -2.33 0.76 -5.46
CA PHE A 81 -1.96 -0.66 -5.37
C PHE A 81 -2.85 -1.60 -6.18
N GLY A 82 -3.73 -1.04 -7.02
CA GLY A 82 -4.69 -1.75 -7.84
C GLY A 82 -6.05 -1.91 -7.17
N VAL A 83 -7.05 -2.22 -7.99
CA VAL A 83 -8.41 -2.52 -7.52
C VAL A 83 -8.43 -3.89 -6.86
N ARG A 84 -9.22 -4.03 -5.80
CA ARG A 84 -9.47 -5.32 -5.16
C ARG A 84 -10.19 -6.24 -6.14
N ASN A 85 -9.58 -7.39 -6.45
CA ASN A 85 -10.18 -8.37 -7.35
C ASN A 85 -11.16 -9.27 -6.57
N PRO A 86 -12.47 -9.25 -6.89
CA PRO A 86 -13.46 -10.09 -6.21
C PRO A 86 -13.23 -11.59 -6.43
N GLU A 87 -12.58 -12.01 -7.52
CA GLU A 87 -12.25 -13.42 -7.79
C GLU A 87 -11.18 -13.97 -6.84
N LEU A 88 -10.39 -13.08 -6.22
CA LEU A 88 -9.41 -13.44 -5.19
C LEU A 88 -10.04 -13.52 -3.80
N ILE A 89 -11.35 -13.31 -3.67
CA ILE A 89 -12.09 -13.56 -2.43
C ILE A 89 -12.73 -14.95 -2.54
N GLN A 90 -12.31 -15.86 -1.66
CA GLN A 90 -12.83 -17.22 -1.67
C GLN A 90 -13.59 -17.54 -0.39
N THR A 91 -14.63 -18.36 -0.52
CA THR A 91 -15.39 -18.86 0.62
C THR A 91 -14.87 -20.26 0.98
N ILE A 92 -14.35 -20.39 2.19
CA ILE A 92 -13.62 -21.56 2.66
C ILE A 92 -14.33 -22.14 3.89
N PRO A 93 -14.52 -23.47 3.97
CA PRO A 93 -15.07 -24.10 5.16
C PRO A 93 -14.19 -23.87 6.39
N ILE A 94 -14.79 -23.60 7.55
CA ILE A 94 -14.07 -23.38 8.81
C ILE A 94 -13.15 -24.55 9.21
N THR A 95 -13.43 -25.76 8.70
CA THR A 95 -12.63 -26.97 8.94
C THR A 95 -11.25 -26.95 8.28
N LYS A 96 -10.99 -26.01 7.36
CA LYS A 96 -9.68 -25.81 6.73
C LYS A 96 -8.73 -24.96 7.57
N PHE A 97 -9.19 -24.41 8.69
CA PHE A 97 -8.41 -23.54 9.57
C PHE A 97 -8.06 -24.29 10.85
N GLU A 98 -6.81 -24.16 11.31
CA GLU A 98 -6.34 -24.80 12.54
C GLU A 98 -6.99 -24.22 13.79
N GLN A 99 -7.27 -22.92 13.76
CA GLN A 99 -7.96 -22.18 14.81
C GLN A 99 -9.20 -21.48 14.26
N LYS A 100 -10.12 -21.10 15.15
CA LYS A 100 -11.32 -20.37 14.78
C LYS A 100 -10.94 -19.03 14.12
N PRO A 101 -11.21 -18.82 12.82
CA PRO A 101 -10.83 -17.59 12.14
C PRO A 101 -11.68 -16.41 12.62
N GLN A 102 -11.05 -15.25 12.73
CA GLN A 102 -11.67 -13.98 13.12
C GLN A 102 -11.49 -12.95 12.03
N VAL A 103 -12.43 -12.02 11.87
CA VAL A 103 -12.30 -10.93 10.89
C VAL A 103 -11.04 -10.12 11.17
N GLY A 104 -10.27 -9.82 10.12
CA GLY A 104 -8.97 -9.17 10.19
C GLY A 104 -7.79 -10.11 10.45
N MET A 105 -8.04 -11.39 10.76
CA MET A 105 -6.98 -12.35 11.03
C MET A 105 -6.25 -12.75 9.74
N PRO A 106 -4.90 -12.69 9.71
CA PRO A 106 -4.12 -13.27 8.62
C PRO A 106 -4.17 -14.79 8.70
N VAL A 107 -4.40 -15.43 7.56
CA VAL A 107 -4.55 -16.88 7.43
C VAL A 107 -3.74 -17.38 6.25
N GLN A 108 -3.28 -18.63 6.33
CA GLN A 108 -2.68 -19.33 5.20
C GLN A 108 -3.57 -20.52 4.85
N VAL A 109 -4.06 -20.57 3.61
CA VAL A 109 -4.90 -21.65 3.12
C VAL A 109 -4.37 -22.12 1.77
N ASP A 110 -4.15 -23.43 1.64
CA ASP A 110 -3.60 -24.06 0.43
C ASP A 110 -2.33 -23.36 -0.10
N GLY A 111 -1.45 -22.96 0.83
CA GLY A 111 -0.19 -22.28 0.53
C GLY A 111 -0.31 -20.78 0.21
N ARG A 112 -1.52 -20.22 0.16
CA ARG A 112 -1.77 -18.79 -0.11
C ARG A 112 -2.03 -18.03 1.19
N GLN A 113 -1.40 -16.88 1.34
CA GLN A 113 -1.69 -15.94 2.43
C GLN A 113 -2.89 -15.07 2.06
N GLY A 114 -3.80 -14.89 3.01
CA GLY A 114 -4.96 -14.01 2.89
C GLY A 114 -5.42 -13.48 4.24
N VAL A 115 -6.46 -12.65 4.23
CA VAL A 115 -7.06 -12.06 5.42
C VAL A 115 -8.51 -12.47 5.50
N VAL A 116 -8.98 -12.86 6.68
CA VAL A 116 -10.40 -13.19 6.90
C VAL A 116 -11.21 -11.88 6.88
N ILE A 117 -12.20 -11.80 5.99
CA ILE A 117 -13.03 -10.58 5.85
C ILE A 117 -14.44 -10.79 6.36
N ARG A 118 -14.89 -12.05 6.46
CA ARG A 118 -16.20 -12.40 6.99
C ARG A 118 -16.20 -13.84 7.48
N ALA A 119 -16.87 -14.11 8.59
CA ALA A 119 -17.16 -15.46 9.06
C ALA A 119 -18.65 -15.57 9.37
N ILE A 120 -19.37 -16.48 8.68
CA ILE A 120 -20.79 -16.72 8.88
C ILE A 120 -21.02 -18.21 9.07
N GLY A 121 -21.48 -18.61 10.25
CA GLY A 121 -21.72 -20.01 10.58
C GLY A 121 -20.44 -20.84 10.41
N ARG A 122 -20.43 -21.74 9.41
CA ARG A 122 -19.30 -22.64 9.10
C ARG A 122 -18.49 -22.22 7.87
N MET A 123 -18.82 -21.08 7.26
CA MET A 123 -18.16 -20.58 6.05
C MET A 123 -17.41 -19.28 6.34
N VAL A 124 -16.21 -19.17 5.80
CA VAL A 124 -15.28 -18.07 6.07
C VAL A 124 -14.86 -17.48 4.72
N GLN A 125 -15.11 -16.19 4.52
CA GLN A 125 -14.57 -15.48 3.35
C GLN A 125 -13.16 -15.00 3.66
N VAL A 126 -12.22 -15.43 2.83
CA VAL A 126 -10.82 -15.05 2.88
C VAL A 126 -10.50 -14.24 1.63
N ASP A 127 -9.90 -13.08 1.85
CA ASP A 127 -9.38 -12.24 0.79
C ASP A 127 -7.90 -12.50 0.58
N PHE A 128 -7.54 -12.92 -0.64
CA PHE A 128 -6.17 -13.16 -1.06
C PHE A 128 -5.59 -12.04 -1.93
N ASN A 129 -6.24 -10.88 -1.99
CA ASN A 129 -5.68 -9.70 -2.64
C ASN A 129 -4.41 -9.21 -1.93
N ARG A 130 -3.63 -8.36 -2.62
CA ARG A 130 -2.52 -7.62 -1.98
C ARG A 130 -3.07 -6.77 -0.85
N PHE A 131 -2.29 -6.60 0.22
CA PHE A 131 -2.72 -5.94 1.46
C PHE A 131 -3.35 -4.54 1.25
N LEU A 132 -2.83 -3.75 0.32
CA LEU A 132 -3.32 -2.40 0.00
C LEU A 132 -4.24 -2.33 -1.23
N ALA A 133 -4.61 -3.46 -1.83
CA ALA A 133 -5.50 -3.46 -2.98
C ALA A 133 -6.90 -2.96 -2.60
N GLY A 134 -7.47 -2.10 -3.44
CA GLY A 134 -8.76 -1.46 -3.18
C GLY A 134 -8.72 -0.36 -2.13
N GLN A 135 -7.53 0.00 -1.61
CA GLN A 135 -7.40 1.05 -0.60
C GLN A 135 -6.94 2.36 -1.24
N THR A 136 -7.58 3.46 -0.84
CA THR A 136 -7.16 4.82 -1.17
C THR A 136 -6.00 5.19 -0.27
N VAL A 137 -4.97 5.83 -0.83
CA VAL A 137 -3.79 6.26 -0.07
C VAL A 137 -3.53 7.75 -0.24
N THR A 138 -2.80 8.35 0.70
CA THR A 138 -2.39 9.75 0.67
C THR A 138 -0.88 9.87 0.89
#